data_AF-A0A1Y4G6M0-F1
#
_entry.id   AF-A0A1Y4G6M0-F1
#
_cell.length_a   1.000
_cell.length_b   1.000
_cell.length_c   1.000
_cell.angle_alpha   90.00
_cell.angle_beta   90.00
_cell.angle_gamma   90.00
#
_symmetry.space_group_name_H-M   'P 1'
#
loop_
_entity.id
_entity.type
_entity.pdbx_description
1 polymer ?
#
loop_
_entity_poly.entity_id
_entity_poly.type
_entity_poly.pdbx_seq_one_letter_code
_entity_poly.pdbx_strand_id
1 'polypeptide(L)'
;MLRVSKRHLFLFYALSIMGSVAMMAATALALGGGVPAVWWGYLLVAFDIAVPVLLASRTAKALLSRSAVGRVKLYDEGCDPSSFIDRSAEVEQRARPPFDGWTAWYMSRLGLAYCDLGDLRKARSILSEILGSANGEGREGERAEIALVSYDLAAKLMGGDAASSLLDSASLHYERAPGEHGSELKYIGFQRKLRRLSEEGDVAELSRLLRTVWKNDGETMRTRVEAAFRESETLRFSGRESLEALRFAAENGGSLLAARKARARLEEMAGRGRP
;
A
#
# COMPACT_ATOMS: atom_id res chain seq x y z
N MET A 1 8.77 6.08 14.20
CA MET A 1 9.08 5.11 15.28
C MET A 1 7.85 4.96 16.19
N LEU A 2 7.07 3.90 16.01
CA LEU A 2 5.75 3.75 16.63
C LEU A 2 5.88 3.22 18.06
N ARG A 3 5.34 3.96 19.05
CA ARG A 3 5.33 3.53 20.46
C ARG A 3 4.51 2.26 20.60
N VAL A 4 5.20 1.12 20.63
CA VAL A 4 4.70 -0.13 21.20
C VAL A 4 4.04 0.22 22.54
N SER A 5 2.80 -0.24 22.75
CA SER A 5 2.06 -0.01 23.99
C SER A 5 2.98 -0.26 25.18
N LYS A 6 3.14 0.73 26.07
CA LYS A 6 4.09 0.68 27.20
C LYS A 6 3.97 -0.63 27.99
N ARG A 7 2.77 -1.23 28.04
CA ARG A 7 2.50 -2.52 28.69
C ARG A 7 3.18 -3.70 28.00
N HIS A 8 3.16 -3.77 26.68
CA HIS A 8 3.78 -4.85 25.91
C HIS A 8 5.31 -4.72 25.90
N LEU A 9 5.80 -3.48 25.84
CA LEU A 9 7.22 -3.20 25.98
C LEU A 9 7.71 -3.59 27.39
N PHE A 10 6.95 -3.28 28.44
CA PHE A 10 7.29 -3.63 29.82
C PHE A 10 7.31 -5.15 30.05
N LEU A 11 6.30 -5.89 29.58
CA LEU A 11 6.27 -7.35 29.66
C LEU A 11 7.44 -8.00 28.93
N PHE A 12 7.77 -7.49 27.74
CA PHE A 12 8.92 -7.98 26.98
C PHE A 12 10.24 -7.72 27.71
N TYR A 13 10.45 -6.50 28.24
CA TYR A 13 11.65 -6.18 29.04
C TYR A 13 11.73 -7.03 30.31
N ALA A 14 10.63 -7.22 31.02
CA ALA A 14 10.60 -8.05 32.23
C ALA A 14 11.00 -9.51 31.92
N LEU A 15 10.47 -10.09 30.84
CA LEU A 15 10.84 -11.44 30.39
C LEU A 15 12.30 -11.53 29.96
N SER A 16 12.82 -10.52 29.24
CA SER A 16 14.22 -10.49 28.82
C SER A 16 15.16 -10.39 30.01
N ILE A 17 14.88 -9.50 30.98
CA ILE A 17 15.70 -9.34 32.19
C ILE A 17 15.64 -10.61 33.04
N MET A 18 14.46 -11.21 33.24
CA MET A 18 14.34 -12.47 33.99
C MET A 18 15.11 -13.61 33.31
N GLY A 19 15.06 -13.69 31.97
CA GLY A 19 15.83 -14.65 31.19
C GLY A 19 17.34 -14.48 31.38
N SER A 20 17.85 -13.24 31.28
CA SER A 20 19.27 -12.94 31.48
C SER A 20 19.73 -13.23 32.91
N VAL A 21 18.94 -12.88 33.93
CA VAL A 21 19.26 -13.16 35.33
C VAL A 21 19.30 -14.67 35.59
N ALA A 22 18.34 -15.43 35.05
CA ALA A 22 18.33 -16.88 35.16
C ALA A 22 19.55 -17.52 34.47
N MET A 23 19.93 -17.02 33.29
CA MET A 23 21.10 -17.53 32.56
C MET A 23 22.41 -17.17 33.27
N MET A 24 22.54 -15.96 33.82
CA MET A 24 23.68 -15.57 34.67
C MET A 24 23.78 -16.44 35.92
N ALA A 25 22.66 -16.68 36.61
CA ALA A 25 22.62 -17.54 37.79
C ALA A 25 23.02 -18.98 37.47
N ALA A 26 22.52 -19.55 36.36
CA ALA A 26 22.88 -20.89 35.91
C ALA A 26 24.37 -21.01 35.56
N THR A 27 24.92 -20.01 34.87
CA THR A 27 26.34 -19.98 34.50
C THR A 27 27.24 -19.82 35.72
N ALA A 28 26.85 -18.96 36.67
CA ALA A 28 27.57 -18.78 37.92
C ALA A 28 27.57 -20.06 38.78
N LEU A 29 26.45 -20.78 38.83
CA LEU A 29 26.36 -22.10 39.47
C LEU A 29 27.28 -23.13 38.80
N ALA A 30 27.28 -23.19 37.46
CA ALA A 30 28.10 -24.14 36.70
C ALA A 30 29.61 -23.91 36.84
N LEU A 31 30.04 -22.67 37.05
CA LEU A 31 31.46 -22.27 37.15
C LEU A 31 31.97 -22.10 38.59
N GLY A 32 31.22 -22.57 39.60
CA GLY A 32 31.67 -22.57 41.00
C GLY A 32 31.58 -21.23 41.72
N GLY A 33 30.66 -20.34 41.31
CA GLY A 33 30.26 -19.17 42.09
C GLY A 33 31.05 -17.88 41.85
N GLY A 34 32.07 -17.88 40.99
CA GLY A 34 32.81 -16.67 40.61
C GLY A 34 32.31 -16.10 39.30
N VAL A 35 31.60 -14.96 39.32
CA VAL A 35 31.35 -14.18 38.10
C VAL A 35 32.71 -13.64 37.65
N PRO A 36 33.26 -14.04 36.50
CA PRO A 36 34.54 -13.53 36.06
C PRO A 36 34.40 -12.02 35.85
N ALA A 37 35.16 -11.21 36.59
CA ALA A 37 35.25 -9.75 36.45
C ALA A 37 35.97 -9.34 35.16
N VAL A 38 35.64 -10.00 34.06
CA VAL A 38 36.35 -9.94 32.81
C VAL A 38 35.38 -9.47 31.73
N TRP A 39 35.87 -8.60 30.85
CA TRP A 39 35.13 -7.87 29.82
C TRP A 39 34.15 -8.73 28.98
N TRP A 40 34.35 -10.03 28.88
CA TRP A 40 33.43 -10.97 28.23
C TRP A 40 32.06 -11.08 28.93
N GLY A 41 31.98 -10.92 30.26
CA GLY A 41 30.71 -10.90 30.98
C GLY A 41 29.81 -9.72 30.56
N TYR A 42 30.41 -8.55 30.32
CA TYR A 42 29.68 -7.39 29.77
C TYR A 42 29.23 -7.61 28.34
N LEU A 43 30.01 -8.32 27.51
CA LEU A 43 29.60 -8.67 26.15
C LEU A 43 28.42 -9.64 26.13
N LEU A 44 28.37 -10.61 27.04
CA LEU A 44 27.23 -11.52 27.17
C LEU A 44 25.96 -10.79 27.58
N VAL A 45 26.03 -9.90 28.58
CA VAL A 45 24.88 -9.06 28.97
C VAL A 45 24.44 -8.14 27.83
N ALA A 46 25.38 -7.51 27.14
CA ALA A 46 25.07 -6.66 25.99
C ALA A 46 24.40 -7.46 24.86
N PHE A 47 24.86 -8.68 24.59
CA PHE A 47 24.25 -9.59 23.61
C PHE A 47 22.85 -10.03 24.04
N ASP A 48 22.68 -10.39 25.31
CA ASP A 48 21.39 -10.79 25.91
C ASP A 48 20.35 -9.67 25.92
N ILE A 49 20.76 -8.40 25.90
CA ILE A 49 19.83 -7.26 25.74
C ILE A 49 19.62 -6.93 24.25
N ALA A 50 20.70 -6.86 23.47
CA ALA A 50 20.64 -6.43 22.08
C ALA A 50 19.87 -7.41 21.19
N VAL A 51 20.11 -8.72 21.36
CA VAL A 51 19.49 -9.75 20.51
C VAL A 51 17.96 -9.78 20.69
N PRO A 52 17.40 -9.84 21.92
CA PRO A 52 15.96 -9.79 22.11
C PRO A 52 15.33 -8.48 21.65
N VAL A 53 15.99 -7.33 21.85
CA VAL A 53 15.48 -6.03 21.34
C VAL A 53 15.43 -6.03 19.81
N LEU A 54 16.46 -6.55 19.14
CA LEU A 54 16.48 -6.67 17.69
C LEU A 54 15.42 -7.67 17.19
N LEU A 55 15.28 -8.84 17.81
CA LEU A 55 14.24 -9.82 17.48
C LEU A 55 12.82 -9.30 17.76
N ALA A 56 12.60 -8.60 18.87
CA ALA A 56 11.33 -7.95 19.18
C ALA A 56 10.97 -6.88 18.15
N SER A 57 11.95 -6.08 17.73
CA SER A 57 11.72 -5.05 16.71
C SER A 57 11.35 -5.69 15.36
N ARG A 58 11.99 -6.80 14.98
CA ARG A 58 11.68 -7.54 13.75
C ARG A 58 10.32 -8.23 13.81
N THR A 59 10.01 -8.91 14.90
CA THR A 59 8.73 -9.60 15.09
C THR A 59 7.56 -8.61 15.20
N ALA A 60 7.74 -7.49 15.90
CA ALA A 60 6.74 -6.41 15.95
C ALA A 60 6.48 -5.81 14.57
N LYS A 61 7.53 -5.54 13.76
CA LYS A 61 7.37 -5.09 12.37
C LYS A 61 6.62 -6.11 11.52
N ALA A 62 6.94 -7.40 11.65
CA ALA A 62 6.28 -8.47 10.91
C ALA A 62 4.80 -8.69 11.31
N LEU A 63 4.47 -8.51 12.59
CA LEU A 63 3.08 -8.57 13.07
C LEU A 63 2.27 -7.36 12.61
N LEU A 64 2.88 -6.17 12.69
CA LEU A 64 2.25 -4.94 12.21
C LEU A 64 1.99 -5.01 10.71
N SER A 65 2.96 -5.48 9.92
CA SER A 65 2.79 -5.64 8.47
C SER A 65 1.68 -6.65 8.14
N ARG A 66 1.60 -7.79 8.83
CA ARG A 66 0.49 -8.75 8.66
C ARG A 66 -0.88 -8.14 8.98
N SER A 67 -0.97 -7.41 10.10
CA SER A 67 -2.23 -6.76 10.49
C SER A 67 -2.67 -5.70 9.48
N ALA A 68 -1.72 -4.95 8.94
CA ALA A 68 -1.96 -3.92 7.94
C ALA A 68 -2.34 -4.52 6.58
N VAL A 69 -1.69 -5.60 6.14
CA VAL A 69 -2.10 -6.35 4.94
C VAL A 69 -3.54 -6.87 5.09
N GLY A 70 -3.89 -7.40 6.27
CA GLY A 70 -5.25 -7.83 6.55
C GLY A 70 -6.29 -6.69 6.46
N ARG A 71 -5.91 -5.47 6.84
CA ARG A 71 -6.77 -4.28 6.70
C ARG A 71 -6.89 -3.85 5.24
N VAL A 72 -5.79 -3.83 4.49
CA VAL A 72 -5.79 -3.46 3.06
C VAL A 72 -6.66 -4.42 2.24
N LYS A 73 -6.73 -5.71 2.60
CA LYS A 73 -7.66 -6.66 1.96
C LYS A 73 -9.12 -6.22 2.02
N LEU A 74 -9.56 -5.48 3.03
CA LEU A 74 -10.93 -4.94 3.08
C LEU A 74 -11.19 -3.96 1.94
N TYR A 75 -10.15 -3.24 1.52
CA TYR A 75 -10.23 -2.29 0.42
C TYR A 75 -9.97 -2.97 -0.92
N ASP A 76 -8.85 -3.67 -1.06
CA ASP A 76 -8.41 -4.24 -2.33
C ASP A 76 -9.26 -5.44 -2.77
N GLU A 77 -9.73 -6.29 -1.83
CA GLU A 77 -10.59 -7.44 -2.16
C GLU A 77 -12.04 -7.22 -1.75
N GLY A 78 -12.26 -6.69 -0.54
CA GLY A 78 -13.60 -6.43 -0.02
C GLY A 78 -14.31 -5.24 -0.67
N CYS A 79 -13.59 -4.40 -1.41
CA CYS A 79 -14.14 -3.20 -2.05
C CYS A 79 -14.92 -2.30 -1.07
N ASP A 80 -14.44 -2.23 0.18
CA ASP A 80 -15.07 -1.51 1.29
C ASP A 80 -14.13 -0.42 1.84
N PRO A 81 -14.05 0.74 1.16
CA PRO A 81 -13.24 1.88 1.63
C PRO A 81 -13.62 2.37 3.03
N SER A 82 -14.90 2.32 3.43
CA SER A 82 -15.36 2.73 4.76
C SER A 82 -14.75 1.88 5.87
N SER A 83 -14.92 0.55 5.80
CA SER A 83 -14.36 -0.35 6.80
C SER A 83 -12.83 -0.29 6.85
N PHE A 84 -12.20 -0.07 5.69
CA PHE A 84 -10.74 0.09 5.64
C PHE A 84 -10.29 1.38 6.34
N ILE A 85 -10.93 2.52 6.11
CA ILE A 85 -10.62 3.80 6.78
C ILE A 85 -10.82 3.66 8.30
N ASP A 86 -11.95 3.11 8.74
CA ASP A 86 -12.27 2.95 10.16
C ASP A 86 -11.20 2.11 10.88
N ARG A 87 -10.77 1.01 10.26
CA ARG A 87 -9.71 0.16 10.81
C ARG A 87 -8.30 0.72 10.62
N SER A 88 -8.14 1.77 9.83
CA SER A 88 -6.86 2.44 9.58
C SER A 88 -6.63 3.68 10.43
N ALA A 89 -7.65 4.15 11.17
CA ALA A 89 -7.56 5.36 11.99
C ALA A 89 -6.32 5.38 12.92
N GLU A 90 -6.01 4.25 13.57
CA GLU A 90 -4.84 4.15 14.44
C GLU A 90 -3.52 4.28 13.66
N VAL A 91 -3.43 3.73 12.45
CA VAL A 91 -2.23 3.82 11.59
C VAL A 91 -2.07 5.24 11.11
N GLU A 92 -3.14 5.86 10.64
CA GLU A 92 -3.15 7.24 10.15
C GLU A 92 -2.71 8.23 11.23
N GLN A 93 -3.25 8.13 12.45
CA GLN A 93 -2.87 8.99 13.57
C GLN A 93 -1.40 8.89 13.96
N ARG A 94 -0.79 7.75 13.65
CA ARG A 94 0.53 7.35 14.10
C ARG A 94 1.60 7.46 13.03
N ALA A 95 1.21 7.41 11.76
CA ALA A 95 2.09 7.66 10.63
C ALA A 95 2.61 9.11 10.73
N ARG A 96 3.93 9.25 10.71
CA ARG A 96 4.61 10.54 10.71
C ARG A 96 5.73 10.49 9.67
N PRO A 97 5.87 11.52 8.81
CA PRO A 97 7.01 11.66 7.93
C PRO A 97 8.35 11.65 8.71
N PRO A 98 9.45 11.20 8.09
CA PRO A 98 9.51 10.63 6.74
C PRO A 98 8.93 9.20 6.69
N PHE A 99 8.16 8.92 5.64
CA PHE A 99 7.64 7.59 5.34
C PHE A 99 8.68 6.73 4.63
N ASP A 100 8.72 5.45 4.98
CA ASP A 100 9.35 4.42 4.14
C ASP A 100 8.38 3.97 3.03
N GLY A 101 8.89 3.21 2.06
CA GLY A 101 8.08 2.74 0.93
C GLY A 101 6.85 1.95 1.34
N TRP A 102 6.94 1.14 2.41
CA TRP A 102 5.81 0.41 2.95
C TRP A 102 4.73 1.32 3.57
N THR A 103 5.14 2.32 4.36
CA THR A 103 4.21 3.29 4.95
C THR A 103 3.58 4.15 3.86
N ALA A 104 4.36 4.58 2.86
CA ALA A 104 3.84 5.30 1.70
C ALA A 104 2.83 4.44 0.93
N TRP A 105 3.12 3.15 0.71
CA TRP A 105 2.20 2.21 0.07
C TRP A 105 0.86 2.13 0.82
N TYR A 106 0.89 1.94 2.14
CA TYR A 106 -0.32 1.86 2.97
C TYR A 106 -1.11 3.17 2.94
N MET A 107 -0.42 4.30 3.15
CA MET A 107 -1.02 5.62 3.14
C MET A 107 -1.61 5.96 1.76
N SER A 108 -0.99 5.53 0.65
CA SER A 108 -1.56 5.66 -0.69
C SER A 108 -2.90 4.93 -0.82
N ARG A 109 -3.03 3.70 -0.31
CA ARG A 109 -4.33 2.99 -0.30
C ARG A 109 -5.35 3.75 0.54
N LEU A 110 -4.94 4.29 1.68
CA LEU A 110 -5.83 5.07 2.54
C LEU A 110 -6.31 6.34 1.82
N GLY A 111 -5.42 7.04 1.11
CA GLY A 111 -5.78 8.18 0.26
C GLY A 111 -6.74 7.79 -0.87
N LEU A 112 -6.52 6.64 -1.52
CA LEU A 112 -7.42 6.13 -2.57
C LEU A 112 -8.81 5.80 -2.01
N ALA A 113 -8.90 5.22 -0.81
CA ALA A 113 -10.17 4.96 -0.14
C ALA A 113 -10.92 6.27 0.19
N TYR A 114 -10.20 7.31 0.65
CA TYR A 114 -10.80 8.63 0.82
C TYR A 114 -11.29 9.24 -0.50
N CYS A 115 -10.56 9.06 -1.61
CA CYS A 115 -11.06 9.43 -2.94
C CYS A 115 -12.36 8.70 -3.30
N ASP A 116 -12.46 7.41 -3.02
CA ASP A 116 -13.65 6.62 -3.33
C ASP A 116 -14.87 7.01 -2.47
N LEU A 117 -14.66 7.58 -1.28
CA LEU A 117 -15.71 8.18 -0.46
C LEU A 117 -15.97 9.67 -0.75
N GLY A 118 -15.14 10.30 -1.58
CA GLY A 118 -15.27 11.71 -1.98
C GLY A 118 -14.59 12.71 -1.05
N ASP A 119 -13.86 12.29 -0.01
CA ASP A 119 -13.06 13.19 0.83
C ASP A 119 -11.71 13.51 0.15
N LEU A 120 -11.78 14.29 -0.92
CA LEU A 120 -10.61 14.71 -1.70
C LEU A 120 -9.65 15.57 -0.89
N ARG A 121 -10.14 16.30 0.12
CA ARG A 121 -9.30 17.13 1.00
C ARG A 121 -8.36 16.23 1.81
N LYS A 122 -8.90 15.18 2.41
CA LYS A 122 -8.11 14.22 3.18
C LYS A 122 -7.14 13.45 2.30
N ALA A 123 -7.60 13.00 1.13
CA ALA A 123 -6.75 12.31 0.16
C ALA A 123 -5.56 13.19 -0.32
N ARG A 124 -5.79 14.48 -0.60
CA ARG A 124 -4.72 15.44 -0.94
C ARG A 124 -3.75 15.66 0.21
N SER A 125 -4.23 15.76 1.44
CA SER A 125 -3.38 15.88 2.63
C SER A 125 -2.42 14.69 2.74
N ILE A 126 -2.95 13.47 2.58
CA ILE A 126 -2.14 12.25 2.61
C ILE A 126 -1.11 12.24 1.49
N LEU A 127 -1.51 12.55 0.25
CA LEU A 127 -0.58 12.60 -0.88
C LEU A 127 0.54 13.62 -0.63
N SER A 128 0.23 14.78 -0.06
CA SER A 128 1.23 15.80 0.27
C SER A 128 2.24 15.30 1.31
N GLU A 129 1.81 14.56 2.33
CA GLU A 129 2.71 13.98 3.33
C GLU A 129 3.62 12.88 2.73
N ILE A 130 3.07 12.07 1.81
CA ILE A 130 3.82 11.04 1.10
C ILE A 130 4.91 11.67 0.22
N LEU A 131 4.53 12.63 -0.63
CA LEU A 131 5.49 13.30 -1.52
C LEU A 131 6.50 14.16 -0.75
N GLY A 132 6.09 14.77 0.37
CA GLY A 132 6.98 15.46 1.29
C GLY A 132 8.06 14.53 1.87
N SER A 133 7.73 13.26 2.12
CA SER A 133 8.69 12.25 2.59
C SER A 133 9.72 11.88 1.52
N ALA A 134 9.32 11.83 0.25
CA ALA A 134 10.21 11.53 -0.88
C ALA A 134 11.27 12.63 -1.12
N ASN A 135 10.98 13.87 -0.72
CA ASN A 135 11.89 15.02 -0.88
C ASN A 135 12.92 15.16 0.25
N GLY A 136 12.88 14.31 1.28
CA GLY A 136 13.85 14.32 2.39
C GLY A 136 15.20 13.65 2.06
N GLU A 137 16.05 13.45 3.08
CA GLU A 137 17.38 12.78 2.98
C GLU A 137 17.28 11.26 2.72
N GLY A 138 16.16 10.76 2.19
CA GLY A 138 15.95 9.33 1.92
C GLY A 138 16.86 8.80 0.82
N ARG A 139 17.12 7.49 0.84
CA ARG A 139 17.92 6.78 -0.19
C ARG A 139 17.18 6.82 -1.53
N GLU A 140 17.92 6.87 -2.63
CA GLU A 140 17.32 6.94 -3.99
C GLU A 140 16.28 5.85 -4.25
N GLY A 141 16.55 4.61 -3.84
CA GLY A 141 15.59 3.51 -4.01
C GLY A 141 14.31 3.65 -3.19
N GLU A 142 14.39 4.25 -2.00
CA GLU A 142 13.21 4.55 -1.18
C GLU A 142 12.35 5.65 -1.84
N ARG A 143 12.99 6.66 -2.43
CA ARG A 143 12.26 7.68 -3.21
C ARG A 143 11.58 7.08 -4.44
N ALA A 144 12.26 6.17 -5.14
CA ALA A 144 11.69 5.46 -6.29
C ALA A 144 10.49 4.60 -5.88
N GLU A 145 10.58 3.87 -4.76
CA GLU A 145 9.48 3.09 -4.22
C GLU A 145 8.30 3.98 -3.84
N ILE A 146 8.54 5.08 -3.10
CA ILE A 146 7.49 6.04 -2.72
C ILE A 146 6.80 6.63 -3.97
N ALA A 147 7.58 7.00 -4.99
CA ALA A 147 7.04 7.52 -6.24
C ALA A 147 6.16 6.49 -6.96
N LEU A 148 6.62 5.23 -7.03
CA LEU A 148 5.87 4.14 -7.65
C LEU A 148 4.56 3.86 -6.92
N VAL A 149 4.59 3.69 -5.60
CA VAL A 149 3.40 3.29 -4.82
C VAL A 149 2.40 4.41 -4.60
N SER A 150 2.77 5.66 -4.87
CA SER A 150 1.89 6.83 -4.80
C SER A 150 1.30 7.24 -6.14
N TYR A 151 1.76 6.63 -7.25
CA TYR A 151 1.31 6.96 -8.60
C TYR A 151 -0.22 6.97 -8.75
N ASP A 152 -0.90 5.88 -8.37
CA ASP A 152 -2.35 5.76 -8.56
C ASP A 152 -3.14 6.87 -7.82
N LEU A 153 -2.68 7.23 -6.61
CA LEU A 153 -3.27 8.33 -5.84
C LEU A 153 -2.99 9.69 -6.49
N ALA A 154 -1.74 9.91 -6.93
CA ALA A 154 -1.35 11.12 -7.64
C ALA A 154 -2.14 11.28 -8.95
N ALA A 155 -2.32 10.21 -9.72
CA ALA A 155 -3.08 10.22 -10.97
C ALA A 155 -4.54 10.62 -10.73
N LYS A 156 -5.18 10.12 -9.65
CA LYS A 156 -6.54 10.52 -9.27
C LYS A 156 -6.66 11.99 -8.81
N LEU A 157 -5.61 12.57 -8.20
CA LEU A 157 -5.71 13.88 -7.52
C LEU A 157 -5.06 15.05 -8.26
N MET A 158 -4.00 14.79 -9.02
CA MET A 158 -3.17 15.80 -9.69
C MET A 158 -3.29 15.74 -11.23
N GLY A 159 -3.85 14.66 -11.78
CA GLY A 159 -3.92 14.44 -13.22
C GLY A 159 -2.74 13.64 -13.78
N GLY A 160 -2.87 13.21 -15.03
CA GLY A 160 -1.94 12.26 -15.68
C GLY A 160 -0.52 12.78 -15.85
N ASP A 161 -0.36 14.06 -16.21
CA ASP A 161 0.96 14.64 -16.48
C ASP A 161 1.80 14.75 -15.20
N ALA A 162 1.21 15.32 -14.15
CA ALA A 162 1.88 15.45 -12.85
C ALA A 162 2.24 14.08 -12.25
N ALA A 163 1.33 13.09 -12.34
CA ALA A 163 1.59 11.74 -11.85
C ALA A 163 2.65 11.00 -12.67
N SER A 164 2.78 11.27 -13.97
CA SER A 164 3.76 10.61 -14.83
C SER A 164 5.20 10.92 -14.43
N SER A 165 5.46 12.12 -13.91
CA SER A 165 6.78 12.48 -13.38
C SER A 165 7.26 11.54 -12.26
N LEU A 166 6.33 10.98 -11.48
CA LEU A 166 6.64 9.99 -10.44
C LEU A 166 7.12 8.66 -11.05
N LEU A 167 6.45 8.20 -12.12
CA LEU A 167 6.87 7.00 -12.85
C LEU A 167 8.23 7.21 -13.51
N ASP A 168 8.47 8.38 -14.10
CA ASP A 168 9.75 8.70 -14.73
C ASP A 168 10.89 8.70 -13.71
N SER A 169 10.68 9.33 -12.55
CA SER A 169 11.65 9.30 -11.46
C SER A 169 11.90 7.87 -10.94
N ALA A 170 10.87 7.04 -10.82
CA ALA A 170 11.02 5.65 -10.39
C ALA A 170 11.75 4.78 -11.44
N SER A 171 11.44 4.97 -12.73
CA SER A 171 12.04 4.25 -13.86
C SER A 171 13.56 4.42 -13.88
N LEU A 172 14.04 5.66 -13.69
CA LEU A 172 15.47 5.97 -13.68
C LEU A 172 16.27 5.19 -12.63
N HIS A 173 15.62 4.83 -11.52
CA HIS A 173 16.23 3.99 -10.49
C HIS A 173 16.20 2.52 -10.89
N TYR A 174 15.02 2.00 -11.24
CA TYR A 174 14.83 0.57 -11.51
C TYR A 174 15.53 0.08 -12.79
N GLU A 175 15.73 0.95 -13.77
CA GLU A 175 16.48 0.63 -15.00
C GLU A 175 17.97 0.38 -14.77
N ARG A 176 18.53 0.79 -13.62
CA ARG A 176 19.95 0.52 -13.29
C ARG A 176 20.19 -0.93 -12.88
N ALA A 177 19.15 -1.64 -12.45
CA ALA A 177 19.21 -3.05 -12.06
C ALA A 177 17.91 -3.79 -12.49
N PRO A 178 17.66 -3.93 -13.79
CA PRO A 178 16.36 -4.40 -14.30
C PRO A 178 16.04 -5.85 -13.91
N GLY A 179 17.07 -6.67 -13.65
CA GLY A 179 16.91 -8.06 -13.18
C GLY A 179 16.31 -8.16 -11.77
N GLU A 180 16.50 -7.14 -10.93
CA GLU A 180 15.96 -7.10 -9.56
C GLU A 180 14.57 -6.45 -9.50
N HIS A 181 14.20 -5.66 -10.52
CA HIS A 181 13.02 -4.79 -10.53
C HIS A 181 12.08 -5.02 -11.72
N GLY A 182 12.04 -6.26 -12.23
CA GLY A 182 11.26 -6.60 -13.41
C GLY A 182 9.74 -6.39 -13.25
N SER A 183 9.20 -6.54 -12.04
CA SER A 183 7.79 -6.27 -11.72
C SER A 183 7.44 -4.79 -11.81
N GLU A 184 8.30 -3.95 -11.25
CA GLU A 184 8.16 -2.51 -11.16
C GLU A 184 8.23 -1.89 -12.55
N LEU A 185 9.21 -2.31 -13.36
CA LEU A 185 9.33 -1.87 -14.76
C LEU A 185 8.13 -2.30 -15.61
N LYS A 186 7.59 -3.51 -15.39
CA LYS A 186 6.36 -3.97 -16.07
C LYS A 186 5.16 -3.10 -15.68
N TYR A 187 4.99 -2.78 -14.40
CA TYR A 187 3.92 -1.90 -13.94
C TYR A 187 4.07 -0.48 -14.53
N ILE A 188 5.27 0.11 -14.49
CA ILE A 188 5.55 1.42 -15.08
C ILE A 188 5.22 1.43 -16.58
N GLY A 189 5.71 0.42 -17.33
CA GLY A 189 5.43 0.28 -18.76
C GLY A 189 3.94 0.12 -19.06
N PHE A 190 3.22 -0.64 -18.23
CA PHE A 190 1.78 -0.80 -18.33
C PHE A 190 1.02 0.52 -18.13
N GLN A 191 1.36 1.30 -17.09
CA GLN A 191 0.73 2.61 -16.83
C GLN A 191 1.01 3.63 -17.95
N ARG A 192 2.26 3.68 -18.43
CA ARG A 192 2.63 4.52 -19.59
C ARG A 192 1.83 4.14 -20.83
N LYS A 193 1.66 2.83 -21.10
CA LYS A 193 0.85 2.35 -22.23
C LYS A 193 -0.61 2.77 -22.10
N LEU A 194 -1.22 2.61 -20.92
CA LEU A 194 -2.61 3.05 -20.68
C LEU A 194 -2.80 4.54 -20.94
N ARG A 195 -1.86 5.37 -20.47
CA ARG A 195 -1.90 6.83 -20.67
C ARG A 195 -1.77 7.18 -22.15
N ARG A 196 -0.75 6.65 -22.82
CA ARG A 196 -0.51 6.92 -24.24
C ARG A 196 -1.73 6.59 -25.10
N LEU A 197 -2.33 5.40 -24.92
CA LEU A 197 -3.54 5.02 -25.66
C LEU A 197 -4.72 5.94 -25.38
N SER A 198 -4.84 6.44 -24.15
CA SER A 198 -5.86 7.41 -23.78
C SER A 198 -5.65 8.77 -24.45
N GLU A 199 -4.40 9.20 -24.62
CA GLU A 199 -4.04 10.48 -25.26
C GLU A 199 -4.16 10.40 -26.79
N GLU A 200 -3.75 9.28 -27.37
CA GLU A 200 -3.89 8.99 -28.81
C GLU A 200 -5.35 8.76 -29.22
N GLY A 201 -6.24 8.53 -28.26
CA GLY A 201 -7.64 8.21 -28.52
C GLY A 201 -7.83 6.82 -29.14
N ASP A 202 -6.87 5.89 -28.97
CA ASP A 202 -6.99 4.50 -29.42
C ASP A 202 -7.92 3.71 -28.49
N VAL A 203 -9.22 3.97 -28.64
CA VAL A 203 -10.30 3.38 -27.85
C VAL A 203 -10.28 1.85 -27.93
N ALA A 204 -9.95 1.28 -29.09
CA ALA A 204 -10.01 -0.16 -29.32
C ALA A 204 -8.93 -0.89 -28.51
N GLU A 205 -7.67 -0.43 -28.61
CA GLU A 205 -6.57 -1.03 -27.87
C GLU A 205 -6.68 -0.72 -26.37
N LEU A 206 -7.13 0.48 -25.99
CA LEU A 206 -7.35 0.83 -24.57
C LEU A 206 -8.42 -0.06 -23.93
N SER A 207 -9.57 -0.25 -24.60
CA SER A 207 -10.62 -1.15 -24.12
C SER A 207 -10.12 -2.59 -24.01
N ARG A 208 -9.36 -3.09 -25.00
CA ARG A 208 -8.76 -4.43 -24.95
C ARG A 208 -7.82 -4.59 -23.77
N LEU A 209 -6.97 -3.61 -23.51
CA LEU A 209 -6.01 -3.63 -22.41
C LEU A 209 -6.71 -3.64 -21.05
N LEU A 210 -7.71 -2.78 -20.86
CA LEU A 210 -8.53 -2.73 -19.64
C LEU A 210 -9.30 -4.04 -19.43
N ARG A 211 -9.81 -4.64 -20.51
CA ARG A 211 -10.48 -5.94 -20.47
C ARG A 211 -9.58 -7.06 -19.95
N THR A 212 -8.33 -7.08 -20.38
CA THR A 212 -7.35 -8.05 -19.87
C THR A 212 -7.14 -7.90 -18.36
N VAL A 213 -7.12 -6.68 -17.84
CA VAL A 213 -6.96 -6.44 -16.39
C VAL A 213 -8.14 -6.99 -15.61
N TRP A 214 -9.37 -6.60 -15.93
CA TRP A 214 -10.49 -6.97 -15.07
C TRP A 214 -10.92 -8.44 -15.20
N LYS A 215 -10.54 -9.11 -16.30
CA LYS A 215 -10.69 -10.56 -16.46
C LYS A 215 -9.57 -11.38 -15.82
N ASN A 216 -8.49 -10.76 -15.34
CA ASN A 216 -7.39 -11.46 -14.69
C ASN A 216 -7.68 -11.67 -13.19
N ASP A 217 -7.88 -12.92 -12.77
CA ASP A 217 -8.10 -13.28 -11.36
C ASP A 217 -6.87 -13.10 -10.47
N GLY A 218 -5.69 -12.85 -11.06
CA GLY A 218 -4.48 -12.48 -10.31
C GLY A 218 -4.44 -11.02 -9.86
N GLU A 219 -5.34 -10.17 -10.38
CA GLU A 219 -5.47 -8.77 -9.95
C GLU A 219 -6.45 -8.65 -8.78
N THR A 220 -6.22 -7.67 -7.89
CA THR A 220 -7.14 -7.39 -6.77
C THR A 220 -8.53 -7.01 -7.29
N MET A 221 -9.59 -7.36 -6.55
CA MET A 221 -10.95 -7.04 -6.97
C MET A 221 -11.15 -5.53 -7.24
N ARG A 222 -10.56 -4.66 -6.43
CA ARG A 222 -10.58 -3.20 -6.63
C ARG A 222 -10.01 -2.79 -7.99
N THR A 223 -8.81 -3.28 -8.33
CA THR A 223 -8.18 -2.99 -9.63
C THR A 223 -9.06 -3.47 -10.79
N ARG A 224 -9.66 -4.66 -10.66
CA ARG A 224 -10.54 -5.23 -11.67
C ARG A 224 -11.80 -4.38 -11.86
N VAL A 225 -12.44 -3.98 -10.76
CA VAL A 225 -13.64 -3.11 -10.78
C VAL A 225 -13.34 -1.76 -11.41
N GLU A 226 -12.22 -1.12 -11.05
CA GLU A 226 -11.80 0.15 -11.65
C GLU A 226 -11.52 0.01 -13.15
N ALA A 227 -10.84 -1.06 -13.57
CA ALA A 227 -10.55 -1.32 -14.98
C ALA A 227 -11.82 -1.64 -15.79
N ALA A 228 -12.76 -2.42 -15.26
CA ALA A 228 -14.04 -2.71 -15.89
C ALA A 228 -14.87 -1.43 -16.08
N PHE A 229 -14.97 -0.60 -15.04
CA PHE A 229 -15.66 0.68 -15.16
C PHE A 229 -14.98 1.60 -16.17
N ARG A 230 -13.64 1.71 -16.16
CA ARG A 230 -12.88 2.51 -17.13
C ARG A 230 -13.00 2.00 -18.56
N GLU A 231 -13.10 0.69 -18.78
CA GLU A 231 -13.38 0.12 -20.11
C GLU A 231 -14.75 0.62 -20.61
N SER A 232 -15.77 0.54 -19.75
CA SER A 232 -17.11 0.98 -20.11
C SER A 232 -17.18 2.46 -20.49
N GLU A 233 -16.49 3.32 -19.73
CA GLU A 233 -16.41 4.76 -20.01
C GLU A 233 -15.65 5.03 -21.31
N THR A 234 -14.54 4.34 -21.52
CA THR A 234 -13.75 4.42 -22.77
C THR A 234 -14.61 4.11 -24.00
N LEU A 235 -15.38 3.02 -23.95
CA LEU A 235 -16.27 2.64 -25.05
C LEU A 235 -17.41 3.65 -25.23
N ARG A 236 -17.95 4.19 -24.14
CA ARG A 236 -19.04 5.18 -24.16
C ARG A 236 -18.67 6.43 -24.94
N PHE A 237 -17.45 6.93 -24.78
CA PHE A 237 -16.95 8.07 -25.56
C PHE A 237 -16.91 7.79 -27.07
N SER A 238 -16.84 6.51 -27.48
CA SER A 238 -16.91 6.10 -28.90
C SER A 238 -18.32 5.74 -29.39
N GLY A 239 -19.36 6.00 -28.60
CA GLY A 239 -20.74 5.62 -28.92
C GLY A 239 -21.04 4.12 -28.77
N ARG A 240 -20.13 3.35 -28.16
CA ARG A 240 -20.30 1.94 -27.83
C ARG A 240 -20.50 1.79 -26.32
N GLU A 241 -21.03 0.66 -25.87
CA GLU A 241 -21.20 0.43 -24.43
C GLU A 241 -20.89 -1.03 -24.11
N SER A 242 -20.17 -1.25 -23.01
CA SER A 242 -19.89 -2.61 -22.50
C SER A 242 -20.77 -2.88 -21.28
N LEU A 243 -21.95 -3.45 -21.53
CA LEU A 243 -22.85 -3.90 -20.47
C LEU A 243 -22.20 -4.93 -19.56
N GLU A 244 -21.36 -5.81 -20.11
CA GLU A 244 -20.59 -6.81 -19.37
C GLU A 244 -19.69 -6.14 -18.32
N ALA A 245 -18.90 -5.16 -18.73
CA ALA A 245 -17.97 -4.46 -17.84
C ALA A 245 -18.70 -3.59 -16.80
N LEU A 246 -19.80 -2.93 -17.19
CA LEU A 246 -20.64 -2.18 -16.25
C LEU A 246 -21.25 -3.08 -15.17
N ARG A 247 -21.83 -4.23 -15.56
CA ARG A 247 -22.39 -5.20 -14.61
C ARG A 247 -21.32 -5.75 -13.68
N PHE A 248 -20.16 -6.13 -14.22
CA PHE A 248 -19.04 -6.60 -13.41
C PHE A 248 -18.65 -5.59 -12.33
N ALA A 249 -18.46 -4.31 -12.71
CA ALA A 249 -18.11 -3.26 -11.76
C ALA A 249 -19.21 -3.02 -10.71
N ALA A 250 -20.49 -3.03 -11.13
CA ALA A 250 -21.63 -2.83 -10.25
C ALA A 250 -21.83 -3.96 -9.23
N GLU A 251 -21.64 -5.21 -9.65
CA GLU A 251 -21.88 -6.41 -8.83
C GLU A 251 -20.72 -6.68 -7.87
N ASN A 252 -19.47 -6.48 -8.31
CA ASN A 252 -18.29 -6.88 -7.52
C ASN A 252 -17.64 -5.74 -6.74
N GLY A 253 -17.94 -4.48 -7.07
CA GLY A 253 -17.22 -3.35 -6.52
C GLY A 253 -17.72 -2.79 -5.19
N GLY A 254 -18.59 -3.51 -4.48
CA GLY A 254 -18.99 -3.13 -3.11
C GLY A 254 -19.44 -1.68 -2.98
N SER A 255 -18.74 -0.90 -2.16
CA SER A 255 -19.00 0.54 -1.96
C SER A 255 -17.99 1.45 -2.69
N LEU A 256 -17.18 0.94 -3.62
CA LEU A 256 -16.26 1.75 -4.44
C LEU A 256 -17.01 2.78 -5.31
N LEU A 257 -16.36 3.92 -5.59
CA LEU A 257 -16.92 4.96 -6.46
C LEU A 257 -17.25 4.43 -7.87
N ALA A 258 -16.36 3.62 -8.44
CA ALA A 258 -16.57 2.99 -9.75
C ALA A 258 -17.84 2.14 -9.77
N ALA A 259 -18.08 1.35 -8.73
CA ALA A 259 -19.28 0.51 -8.61
C ALA A 259 -20.55 1.34 -8.50
N ARG A 260 -20.53 2.41 -7.68
CA ARG A 260 -21.68 3.33 -7.54
C ARG A 260 -22.01 4.01 -8.86
N LYS A 261 -20.99 4.48 -9.61
CA LYS A 261 -21.19 5.05 -10.95
C LYS A 261 -21.72 4.02 -11.94
N ALA A 262 -21.21 2.78 -11.89
CA ALA A 262 -21.69 1.70 -12.74
C ALA A 262 -23.17 1.37 -12.49
N ARG A 263 -23.60 1.27 -11.23
CA ARG A 263 -25.01 1.05 -10.84
C ARG A 263 -25.91 2.19 -11.33
N ALA A 264 -25.53 3.44 -11.05
CA ALA A 264 -26.30 4.60 -11.50
C ALA A 264 -26.45 4.63 -13.03
N ARG A 265 -25.41 4.23 -13.77
CA ARG A 265 -25.46 4.12 -15.22
C ARG A 265 -26.42 3.03 -15.69
N LEU A 266 -26.38 1.85 -15.08
CA LEU A 266 -27.31 0.76 -15.41
C LEU A 266 -28.77 1.15 -15.13
N GLU A 267 -29.03 1.89 -14.06
CA GLU A 267 -30.35 2.44 -13.73
C GLU A 267 -30.83 3.45 -14.79
N GLU A 268 -29.95 4.37 -15.22
CA GLU A 268 -30.23 5.34 -16.29
C GLU A 268 -30.62 4.64 -17.60
N MET A 269 -29.91 3.57 -17.97
CA MET A 269 -30.20 2.76 -19.15
C MET A 269 -31.56 2.05 -19.03
N ALA A 270 -31.89 1.51 -17.86
CA ALA A 270 -33.16 0.86 -17.61
C ALA A 270 -34.34 1.84 -17.64
N GLY A 271 -34.14 3.08 -17.18
CA GLY A 271 -35.14 4.14 -17.23
C GLY A 271 -35.46 4.61 -18.64
N ARG A 272 -34.47 4.69 -19.54
CA ARG A 272 -34.67 5.06 -20.96
C ARG A 272 -35.45 4.03 -21.77
N GLY A 273 -35.57 2.80 -21.28
CA GLY A 273 -36.33 1.72 -21.90
C GLY A 273 -37.80 1.68 -21.49
N ARG A 274 -38.27 2.58 -20.61
CA ARG A 274 -39.68 2.68 -20.24
C ARG A 274 -40.35 3.77 -21.10
N PRO A 275 -41.36 3.41 -21.92
CA PRO A 275 -42.11 4.36 -22.73
C PRO A 275 -42.91 5.37 -21.89
#